data_AF-F9PRE0-F1
#
_entry.id   AF-F9PRE0-F1
#
_cell.length_a   1.000
_cell.length_b   1.000
_cell.length_c   1.000
_cell.angle_alpha   90.00
_cell.angle_beta   90.00
_cell.angle_gamma   90.00
#
_symmetry.space_group_name_H-M   'P 1'
#
loop_
_entity.id
_entity.type
_entity.pdbx_description
1 polymer ?
#
loop_
_entity_poly.entity_id
_entity_poly.type
_entity_poly.pdbx_seq_one_letter_code
_entity_poly.pdbx_strand_id
1 'polypeptide(L)'
;MGLFLDSNDIFRENSYIASRDDEFVFMNIDIREHLRFTGKLPGVNFLRCGHFAYGLESDLDEKIDFSFNTNFGYVFEDVNLVGNGLKMTGVLHIPSLRYYNTTDFLEKKMKKLGIDFYSLSKIGLCEDFYIAEFCNQNAEEFSAIRKMDKYITEIVNLEIDNRRKLLETKTDYYREKFERYKKILIKRENITPYIVSKFISLCLLLQSLELIVDYDIKLLYECLMAIRSSTFLTEEESNEELLNVILKLI
;
A
#
# COMPACT_ATOMS: atom_id res chain seq x y z
N MET A 1 -9.29 1.80 8.04
CA MET A 1 -8.40 0.95 8.87
C MET A 1 -8.09 -0.32 8.08
N GLY A 2 -6.83 -0.64 7.72
CA GLY A 2 -6.52 -1.86 6.95
C GLY A 2 -5.69 -1.69 5.67
N LEU A 3 -4.59 -0.91 5.71
CA LEU A 3 -3.65 -0.90 4.58
C LEU A 3 -2.84 -2.20 4.50
N PHE A 4 -2.70 -2.92 5.62
CA PHE A 4 -1.98 -4.19 5.67
C PHE A 4 -2.62 -5.11 6.70
N LEU A 5 -3.84 -5.55 6.39
CA LEU A 5 -4.08 -6.97 6.59
C LEU A 5 -3.36 -7.61 5.42
N ASP A 6 -2.29 -8.33 5.70
CA ASP A 6 -1.73 -9.26 4.72
C ASP A 6 -2.93 -10.09 4.22
N SER A 7 -3.06 -10.35 2.92
CA SER A 7 -4.22 -11.12 2.43
C SER A 7 -4.31 -12.51 3.07
N ASN A 8 -3.26 -12.92 3.77
CA ASN A 8 -3.14 -14.15 4.55
C ASN A 8 -3.39 -13.96 6.06
N ASP A 9 -3.76 -12.77 6.55
CA ASP A 9 -4.10 -12.57 7.96
C ASP A 9 -5.44 -13.24 8.27
N ILE A 10 -5.37 -14.39 8.94
CA ILE A 10 -6.53 -15.16 9.37
C ILE A 10 -6.89 -14.73 10.78
N PHE A 11 -8.02 -14.03 10.92
CA PHE A 11 -8.60 -13.74 12.23
C PHE A 11 -9.31 -14.98 12.75
N ARG A 12 -8.97 -15.38 13.97
CA ARG A 12 -9.56 -16.51 14.68
C ARG A 12 -10.24 -16.02 15.94
N GLU A 13 -10.95 -16.93 16.62
CA GLU A 13 -11.44 -16.68 17.96
C GLU A 13 -10.24 -16.33 18.86
N ASN A 14 -10.32 -15.20 19.56
CA ASN A 14 -9.25 -14.57 20.36
C ASN A 14 -8.15 -13.82 19.58
N SER A 15 -8.34 -13.50 18.29
CA SER A 15 -7.48 -12.49 17.64
C SER A 15 -7.91 -11.08 18.02
N TYR A 16 -6.94 -10.20 18.27
CA TYR A 16 -7.19 -8.80 18.62
C TYR A 16 -6.38 -7.84 17.75
N ILE A 17 -6.91 -6.63 17.57
CA ILE A 17 -6.19 -5.50 16.96
C ILE A 17 -6.25 -4.34 17.94
N ALA A 18 -5.09 -3.82 18.31
CA ALA A 18 -4.96 -2.53 18.96
C ALA A 18 -4.42 -1.51 17.97
N SER A 19 -4.92 -0.28 18.06
CA SER A 19 -4.43 0.87 17.30
C SER A 19 -4.21 2.02 18.26
N ARG A 20 -3.14 2.78 18.04
CA ARG A 20 -3.01 4.10 18.67
C ARG A 20 -4.02 5.06 18.04
N ASP A 21 -4.47 6.07 18.80
CA ASP A 21 -5.48 7.04 18.37
C ASP A 21 -5.12 7.78 17.06
N ASP A 22 -3.83 7.93 16.77
CA ASP A 22 -3.32 8.56 15.54
C ASP A 22 -3.22 7.61 14.34
N GLU A 23 -3.57 6.34 14.51
CA GLU A 23 -3.50 5.27 13.49
C GLU A 23 -2.11 5.07 12.87
N PHE A 24 -1.03 5.49 13.55
CA PHE A 24 0.34 5.28 13.07
C PHE A 24 0.99 4.02 13.63
N VAL A 25 0.38 3.42 14.66
CA VAL A 25 0.87 2.19 15.30
C VAL A 25 -0.27 1.21 15.48
N PHE A 26 -0.04 -0.01 15.04
CA PHE A 26 -0.95 -1.14 15.23
C PHE A 26 -0.23 -2.30 15.89
N MET A 27 -0.98 -3.05 16.67
CA MET A 27 -0.57 -4.34 17.21
C MET A 27 -1.65 -5.35 16.86
N ASN A 28 -1.25 -6.42 16.17
CA ASN A 28 -2.11 -7.56 15.94
C ASN A 28 -1.70 -8.65 16.93
N ILE A 29 -2.67 -9.25 17.60
CA ILE A 29 -2.48 -10.30 18.61
C ILE A 29 -3.16 -11.57 18.12
N ASP A 30 -2.47 -12.70 18.26
CA ASP A 30 -2.96 -14.04 17.92
C ASP A 30 -3.59 -14.12 16.53
N ILE A 31 -2.87 -13.59 15.53
CA ILE A 31 -3.20 -13.78 14.12
C ILE A 31 -2.43 -15.01 13.60
N ARG A 32 -1.41 -14.80 12.77
CA ARG A 32 -0.47 -15.85 12.35
C ARG A 32 0.72 -15.96 13.31
N GLU A 33 1.19 -14.83 13.81
CA GLU A 33 2.16 -14.74 14.90
C GLU A 33 1.43 -14.31 16.17
N HIS A 34 1.98 -14.61 17.35
CA HIS A 34 1.41 -14.13 18.62
C HIS A 34 1.31 -12.61 18.66
N LEU A 35 2.35 -11.91 18.17
CA LEU A 35 2.41 -10.45 18.14
C LEU A 35 2.99 -9.98 16.81
N ARG A 36 2.33 -8.99 16.20
CA ARG A 36 2.87 -8.21 15.08
C ARG A 36 2.73 -6.72 15.38
N PHE A 37 3.86 -6.01 15.42
CA PHE A 37 3.89 -4.56 15.57
C PHE A 37 4.04 -3.90 14.20
N THR A 38 3.20 -2.91 13.92
CA THR A 38 3.22 -2.20 12.63
C THR A 38 3.28 -0.71 12.86
N GLY A 39 4.37 -0.08 12.43
CA GLY A 39 4.45 1.36 12.26
C GLY A 39 4.05 1.76 10.84
N LYS A 40 3.24 2.80 10.71
CA LYS A 40 2.64 3.20 9.43
C LYS A 40 2.61 4.72 9.29
N LEU A 41 2.98 5.20 8.10
CA LEU A 41 2.88 6.60 7.73
C LEU A 41 2.47 6.76 6.25
N PRO A 42 1.80 7.86 5.89
CA PRO A 42 1.71 8.30 4.51
C PRO A 42 3.10 8.77 4.01
N GLY A 43 3.40 8.50 2.73
CA GLY A 43 4.68 8.85 2.11
C GLY A 43 5.81 7.84 2.38
N VAL A 44 7.01 8.16 1.90
CA VAL A 44 8.20 7.30 2.04
C VAL A 44 8.97 7.69 3.29
N ASN A 45 8.78 6.94 4.37
CA ASN A 45 9.51 7.14 5.62
C ASN A 45 9.59 5.85 6.44
N PHE A 46 10.25 4.82 5.89
CA PHE A 46 10.39 3.53 6.56
C PHE A 46 11.16 3.65 7.88
N LEU A 47 12.11 4.59 7.97
CA LEU A 47 12.81 4.86 9.22
C LEU A 47 11.86 5.27 10.35
N ARG A 48 10.95 6.22 10.11
CA ARG A 48 10.00 6.66 11.14
C ARG A 48 8.93 5.61 11.42
N CYS A 49 8.51 4.84 10.42
CA CYS A 49 7.66 3.66 10.64
C CYS A 49 8.36 2.65 11.57
N GLY A 50 9.64 2.36 11.32
CA GLY A 50 10.46 1.49 12.17
C GLY A 50 10.52 2.00 13.61
N HIS A 51 10.84 3.29 13.82
CA HIS A 51 10.86 3.88 15.16
C HIS A 51 9.54 3.71 15.92
N PHE A 52 8.41 3.81 15.24
CA PHE A 52 7.11 3.58 15.87
C PHE A 52 6.89 2.12 16.28
N ALA A 53 7.27 1.16 15.43
CA ALA A 53 7.16 -0.25 15.73
C ALA A 53 8.13 -0.65 16.87
N TYR A 54 9.39 -0.21 16.80
CA TYR A 54 10.41 -0.50 17.82
C TYR A 54 10.08 0.11 19.17
N GLY A 55 9.50 1.32 19.22
CA GLY A 55 9.06 1.89 20.49
C GLY A 55 8.03 1.00 21.19
N LEU A 56 7.06 0.46 20.43
CA LEU A 56 6.05 -0.45 20.98
C LEU A 56 6.64 -1.81 21.39
N GLU A 57 7.58 -2.33 20.59
CA GLU A 57 8.29 -3.57 20.89
C GLU A 57 9.11 -3.45 22.18
N SER A 58 9.90 -2.40 22.33
CA SER A 58 10.72 -2.15 23.52
C SER A 58 9.88 -1.94 24.78
N ASP A 59 8.74 -1.24 24.68
CA ASP A 59 7.80 -1.06 25.81
C ASP A 59 7.15 -2.38 26.29
N LEU A 60 7.16 -3.41 25.44
CA LEU A 60 6.63 -4.74 25.72
C LEU A 60 7.70 -5.74 26.13
N ASP A 61 8.92 -5.64 25.60
CA ASP A 61 10.04 -6.50 25.99
C ASP A 61 10.33 -6.41 27.50
N GLU A 62 10.04 -5.26 28.12
CA GLU A 62 10.12 -5.10 29.59
C GLU A 62 9.07 -5.93 30.38
N LYS A 63 8.04 -6.46 29.72
CA LYS A 63 6.85 -7.08 30.33
C LYS A 63 6.62 -8.52 29.91
N ILE A 64 7.12 -8.93 28.75
CA ILE A 64 6.93 -10.26 28.17
C ILE A 64 8.21 -10.76 27.53
N ASP A 65 8.48 -12.06 27.66
CA ASP A 65 9.62 -12.69 27.00
C ASP A 65 9.25 -13.09 25.57
N PHE A 66 9.89 -12.49 24.58
CA PHE A 66 9.74 -12.91 23.19
C PHE A 66 10.46 -14.24 22.91
N SER A 67 9.94 -15.02 21.97
CA SER A 67 10.56 -16.28 21.55
C SER A 67 11.84 -16.00 20.75
N PHE A 68 12.99 -16.13 21.41
CA PHE A 68 14.30 -15.80 20.84
C PHE A 68 15.27 -16.99 20.96
N ASN A 69 16.04 -17.21 19.89
CA ASN A 69 17.11 -18.19 19.84
C ASN A 69 18.45 -17.52 19.52
N THR A 70 19.50 -17.86 20.25
CA THR A 70 20.83 -17.25 20.06
C THR A 70 21.44 -17.44 18.66
N ASN A 71 21.06 -18.49 17.94
CA ASN A 71 21.57 -18.78 16.60
C ASN A 71 20.68 -18.26 15.48
N PHE A 72 19.37 -18.11 15.74
CA PHE A 72 18.35 -17.82 14.73
C PHE A 72 17.63 -16.49 14.92
N GLY A 73 17.85 -15.77 16.02
CA GLY A 73 17.11 -14.55 16.36
C GLY A 73 15.69 -14.85 16.85
N TYR A 74 14.77 -13.92 16.60
CA TYR A 74 13.35 -14.10 16.89
C TYR A 74 12.76 -15.21 16.02
N VAL A 75 11.89 -16.02 16.62
CA VAL A 75 11.25 -17.17 15.98
C VAL A 75 9.83 -16.82 15.57
N PHE A 76 9.51 -17.09 14.30
CA PHE A 76 8.21 -16.83 13.67
C PHE A 76 7.70 -18.10 12.97
N GLU A 77 6.39 -18.18 12.75
CA GLU A 77 5.80 -19.19 11.87
C GLU A 77 6.26 -19.00 10.41
N ASP A 78 6.33 -17.74 9.94
CA ASP A 78 6.90 -17.44 8.63
C ASP A 78 8.42 -17.49 8.66
N VAL A 79 8.99 -18.52 8.01
CA VAL A 79 10.45 -18.74 7.97
C VAL A 79 11.22 -17.55 7.41
N ASN A 80 10.61 -16.72 6.56
CA ASN A 80 11.27 -15.54 5.99
C ASN A 80 11.47 -14.41 7.01
N LEU A 81 10.76 -14.46 8.15
CA LEU A 81 10.86 -13.49 9.24
C LEU A 81 11.83 -13.95 10.35
N VAL A 82 12.16 -15.25 10.41
CA VAL A 82 13.05 -15.82 11.44
C VAL A 82 14.42 -15.13 11.42
N GLY A 83 14.77 -14.46 12.51
CA GLY A 83 15.91 -13.55 12.55
C GLY A 83 15.50 -12.23 13.18
N ASN A 84 15.38 -11.20 12.34
CA ASN A 84 15.01 -9.85 12.75
C ASN A 84 13.50 -9.56 12.71
N GLY A 85 12.66 -10.42 12.13
CA GLY A 85 11.21 -10.20 12.06
C GLY A 85 10.77 -9.03 11.17
N LEU A 86 11.68 -8.39 10.45
CA LEU A 86 11.42 -7.13 9.75
C LEU A 86 10.85 -7.35 8.34
N LYS A 87 9.60 -6.95 8.15
CA LYS A 87 8.94 -6.81 6.84
C LYS A 87 8.57 -5.36 6.58
N MET A 88 8.97 -4.85 5.42
CA MET A 88 8.61 -3.49 4.97
C MET A 88 7.75 -3.57 3.71
N THR A 89 6.65 -2.84 3.73
CA THR A 89 5.73 -2.76 2.58
C THR A 89 5.43 -1.30 2.24
N GLY A 90 5.61 -0.93 0.98
CA GLY A 90 5.22 0.36 0.41
C GLY A 90 4.14 0.18 -0.65
N VAL A 91 3.15 1.08 -0.66
CA VAL A 91 2.16 1.17 -1.74
C VAL A 91 2.46 2.42 -2.56
N LEU A 92 2.67 2.23 -3.86
CA LEU A 92 3.06 3.30 -4.78
C LEU A 92 1.98 3.50 -5.85
N HIS A 93 1.73 4.76 -6.18
CA HIS A 93 0.91 5.15 -7.33
C HIS A 93 1.85 5.67 -8.43
N ILE A 94 2.05 4.88 -9.49
CA ILE A 94 3.04 5.14 -10.55
C ILE A 94 2.45 5.18 -11.98
N PRO A 95 1.38 5.98 -12.21
CA PRO A 95 0.69 6.02 -13.50
C PRO A 95 1.60 6.51 -14.65
N SER A 96 2.60 7.35 -14.38
CA SER A 96 3.45 7.93 -15.43
C SER A 96 4.54 6.97 -15.86
N LEU A 97 5.20 6.29 -14.92
CA LEU A 97 6.10 5.18 -15.22
C LEU A 97 5.38 4.07 -16.00
N ARG A 98 4.09 3.81 -15.69
CA ARG A 98 3.27 2.90 -16.47
C ARG A 98 3.01 3.42 -17.88
N TYR A 99 2.65 4.69 -18.04
CA TYR A 99 2.44 5.32 -19.34
C TYR A 99 3.67 5.21 -20.26
N TYR A 100 4.87 5.40 -19.71
CA TYR A 100 6.13 5.28 -20.44
C TYR A 100 6.64 3.84 -20.59
N ASN A 101 5.84 2.83 -20.20
CA ASN A 101 6.18 1.40 -20.29
C ASN A 101 7.51 1.03 -19.57
N THR A 102 7.84 1.71 -18.47
CA THR A 102 9.07 1.45 -17.71
C THR A 102 8.88 0.45 -16.57
N THR A 103 7.65 -0.01 -16.32
CA THR A 103 7.29 -0.88 -15.20
C THR A 103 8.01 -2.24 -15.24
N ASP A 104 8.08 -2.89 -16.40
CA ASP A 104 8.71 -4.22 -16.53
C ASP A 104 10.22 -4.17 -16.22
N PHE A 105 10.87 -3.08 -16.63
CA PHE A 105 12.26 -2.84 -16.28
C PHE A 105 12.42 -2.62 -14.78
N LEU A 106 11.51 -1.86 -14.17
CA LEU A 106 11.53 -1.59 -12.74
C LEU A 106 11.32 -2.87 -11.92
N GLU A 107 10.32 -3.70 -12.26
CA GLU A 107 10.08 -5.00 -11.63
C GLU A 107 11.33 -5.89 -11.66
N LYS A 108 11.99 -5.99 -12.82
CA LYS A 108 13.25 -6.75 -12.97
C LYS A 108 14.40 -6.15 -12.14
N LYS A 109 14.51 -4.82 -12.08
CA LYS A 109 15.53 -4.13 -11.28
C LYS A 109 15.32 -4.38 -9.78
N MET A 110 14.08 -4.23 -9.30
CA MET A 110 13.74 -4.42 -7.88
C MET A 110 13.92 -5.88 -7.46
N LYS A 111 13.50 -6.84 -8.29
CA LYS A 111 13.71 -8.26 -8.02
C LYS A 111 15.20 -8.62 -7.84
N LYS A 112 16.11 -8.04 -8.64
CA LYS A 112 17.57 -8.24 -8.46
C LYS A 112 18.09 -7.68 -7.14
N LEU A 113 17.40 -6.71 -6.56
CA LEU A 113 17.71 -6.13 -5.26
C LEU A 113 17.05 -6.92 -4.12
N GLY A 114 16.29 -7.97 -4.41
CA GLY A 114 15.52 -8.74 -3.44
C GLY A 114 14.27 -8.01 -2.95
N ILE A 115 13.80 -6.98 -3.66
CA ILE A 115 12.56 -6.28 -3.35
C ILE A 115 11.50 -6.80 -4.32
N ASP A 116 10.44 -7.38 -3.79
CA ASP A 116 9.29 -7.80 -4.57
C ASP A 116 8.50 -6.57 -4.97
N PHE A 117 8.35 -6.35 -6.28
CA PHE A 117 7.67 -5.19 -6.82
C PHE A 117 6.64 -5.66 -7.84
N TYR A 118 5.35 -5.41 -7.58
CA TYR A 118 4.27 -5.95 -8.40
C TYR A 118 3.03 -5.08 -8.42
N SER A 119 2.29 -5.16 -9.54
CA SER A 119 1.03 -4.41 -9.71
C SER A 119 -0.14 -5.05 -8.95
N LEU A 120 -1.01 -4.19 -8.40
CA LEU A 120 -2.30 -4.58 -7.85
C LEU A 120 -3.34 -4.93 -8.92
N SER A 121 -3.00 -4.88 -10.21
CA SER A 121 -3.90 -5.35 -11.26
C SER A 121 -4.26 -6.83 -11.14
N LYS A 122 -3.40 -7.64 -10.51
CA LYS A 122 -3.63 -9.06 -10.26
C LYS A 122 -4.83 -9.33 -9.37
N ILE A 123 -5.21 -8.38 -8.52
CA ILE A 123 -6.38 -8.47 -7.64
C ILE A 123 -7.57 -7.67 -8.18
N GLY A 124 -7.55 -7.23 -9.45
CA GLY A 124 -8.69 -6.56 -10.10
C GLY A 124 -8.72 -5.04 -9.97
N LEU A 125 -7.72 -4.41 -9.35
CA LEU A 125 -7.55 -2.96 -9.36
C LEU A 125 -6.92 -2.46 -10.66
N CYS A 126 -6.88 -1.14 -10.85
CA CYS A 126 -6.18 -0.57 -11.98
C CYS A 126 -4.65 -0.74 -11.87
N GLU A 127 -4.01 -0.78 -13.03
CA GLU A 127 -2.58 -1.09 -13.21
C GLU A 127 -1.61 0.00 -12.73
N ASP A 128 -2.11 1.09 -12.15
CA ASP A 128 -1.27 2.23 -11.73
C ASP A 128 -0.77 2.09 -10.28
N PHE A 129 -1.33 1.15 -9.50
CA PHE A 129 -0.95 0.91 -8.11
C PHE A 129 -0.03 -0.31 -7.99
N TYR A 130 1.06 -0.13 -7.26
CA TYR A 130 2.11 -1.13 -7.07
C TYR A 130 2.42 -1.34 -5.59
N ILE A 131 2.74 -2.57 -5.24
CA ILE A 131 3.32 -2.92 -3.95
C ILE A 131 4.82 -3.12 -4.12
N ALA A 132 5.59 -2.59 -3.16
CA ALA A 132 6.99 -2.91 -2.95
C ALA A 132 7.14 -3.59 -1.58
N GLU A 133 7.64 -4.81 -1.56
CA GLU A 133 7.84 -5.61 -0.34
C GLU A 133 9.31 -6.00 -0.20
N PHE A 134 9.84 -5.83 1.00
CA PHE A 134 11.21 -6.23 1.31
C PHE A 134 11.26 -6.93 2.67
N CYS A 135 11.81 -8.14 2.65
CA CYS A 135 12.10 -8.95 3.83
C CYS A 135 13.53 -9.48 3.70
N ASN A 136 14.36 -9.26 4.72
CA ASN A 136 15.72 -9.80 4.75
C ASN A 136 16.12 -10.13 6.19
N GLN A 137 15.86 -11.36 6.58
CA GLN A 137 16.13 -11.89 7.91
C GLN A 137 17.59 -11.81 8.38
N ASN A 138 18.55 -11.80 7.44
CA ASN A 138 19.98 -11.81 7.76
C ASN A 138 20.61 -10.42 7.77
N ALA A 139 19.84 -9.38 7.42
CA ALA A 139 20.35 -8.01 7.41
C ALA A 139 20.21 -7.35 8.78
N GLU A 140 21.14 -6.46 9.08
CA GLU A 140 20.94 -5.44 10.10
C GLU A 140 19.70 -4.60 9.71
N GLU A 141 18.74 -4.49 10.64
CA GLU A 141 17.44 -3.87 10.39
C GLU A 141 17.55 -2.44 9.88
N PHE A 142 18.40 -1.63 10.51
CA PHE A 142 18.62 -0.25 10.09
C PHE A 142 19.18 -0.13 8.67
N SER A 143 20.07 -1.05 8.28
CA SER A 143 20.60 -1.14 6.91
C SER A 143 19.51 -1.56 5.91
N ALA A 144 18.66 -2.52 6.29
CA ALA A 144 17.51 -2.94 5.49
C ALA A 144 16.50 -1.79 5.28
N ILE A 145 16.18 -1.05 6.34
CA ILE A 145 15.33 0.15 6.31
C ILE A 145 15.90 1.20 5.37
N ARG A 146 17.18 1.56 5.53
CA ARG A 146 17.85 2.55 4.66
C ARG A 146 17.86 2.13 3.20
N LYS A 147 18.05 0.83 2.93
CA LYS A 147 18.00 0.28 1.57
C LYS A 147 16.61 0.46 0.97
N MET A 148 15.55 0.14 1.72
CA MET A 148 14.18 0.30 1.24
C MET A 148 13.84 1.78 1.01
N ASP A 149 14.10 2.65 1.99
CA ASP A 149 13.89 4.12 1.86
C ASP A 149 14.59 4.67 0.61
N LYS A 150 15.85 4.28 0.37
CA LYS A 150 16.60 4.72 -0.81
C LYS A 150 15.91 4.35 -2.12
N TYR A 151 15.61 3.06 -2.33
CA TYR A 151 15.09 2.60 -3.62
C TYR A 151 13.65 3.07 -3.88
N ILE A 152 12.81 3.12 -2.84
CA ILE A 152 11.46 3.67 -2.98
C ILE A 152 11.51 5.17 -3.26
N THR A 153 12.40 5.92 -2.62
CA THR A 153 12.61 7.35 -2.93
C THR A 153 13.07 7.56 -4.37
N GLU A 154 13.99 6.73 -4.89
CA GLU A 154 14.38 6.78 -6.31
C GLU A 154 13.18 6.58 -7.25
N ILE A 155 12.29 5.62 -6.96
CA ILE A 155 11.08 5.38 -7.76
C ILE A 155 10.13 6.58 -7.70
N VAL A 156 9.89 7.11 -6.50
CA VAL A 156 9.01 8.26 -6.30
C VAL A 156 9.52 9.48 -7.07
N ASN A 157 10.82 9.77 -7.01
CA ASN A 157 11.39 10.89 -7.76
C ASN A 157 11.24 10.71 -9.27
N LEU A 158 11.48 9.48 -9.78
CA LEU A 158 11.27 9.17 -11.20
C LEU A 158 9.80 9.34 -11.62
N GLU A 159 8.85 8.94 -10.77
CA GLU A 159 7.43 9.14 -11.04
C GLU A 159 7.06 10.63 -11.03
N ILE A 160 7.54 11.42 -10.07
CA ILE A 160 7.29 12.87 -10.00
C ILE A 160 7.78 13.57 -11.27
N ASP A 161 8.99 13.27 -11.72
CA ASP A 161 9.54 13.86 -12.96
C ASP A 161 8.74 13.44 -14.20
N ASN A 162 8.28 12.20 -14.26
CA ASN A 162 7.48 11.71 -15.36
C ASN A 162 6.04 12.27 -15.33
N ARG A 163 5.45 12.51 -14.16
CA ARG A 163 4.15 13.19 -14.02
C ARG A 163 4.19 14.59 -14.62
N ARG A 164 5.24 15.36 -14.33
CA ARG A 164 5.46 16.70 -14.90
C ARG A 164 5.48 16.66 -16.43
N LYS A 165 6.35 15.82 -17.01
CA LYS A 165 6.46 15.65 -18.48
C LYS A 165 5.15 15.18 -19.12
N LEU A 166 4.48 14.23 -18.47
CA LEU A 166 3.23 13.67 -18.96
C LEU A 166 2.14 14.73 -19.00
N LEU A 167 1.95 15.46 -17.91
CA LEU A 167 0.88 16.44 -17.79
C LEU A 167 1.18 17.72 -18.57
N GLU A 168 2.44 18.17 -18.68
CA GLU A 168 2.82 19.26 -19.59
C GLU A 168 2.35 19.04 -21.04
N THR A 169 2.33 17.79 -21.51
CA THR A 169 2.00 17.47 -22.90
C THR A 169 0.61 16.87 -23.09
N LYS A 170 0.01 16.28 -22.06
CA LYS A 170 -1.24 15.50 -22.14
C LYS A 170 -2.33 15.97 -21.15
N THR A 171 -2.21 17.17 -20.58
CA THR A 171 -3.22 17.70 -19.63
C THR A 171 -4.65 17.55 -20.17
N ASP A 172 -4.93 18.00 -21.40
CA ASP A 172 -6.29 17.94 -21.97
C ASP A 172 -6.78 16.49 -22.17
N TYR A 173 -5.89 15.61 -22.62
CA TYR A 173 -6.21 14.18 -22.76
C TYR A 173 -6.61 13.55 -21.42
N TYR A 174 -5.88 13.85 -20.34
CA TYR A 174 -6.21 13.32 -19.01
C TYR A 174 -7.45 13.99 -18.41
N ARG A 175 -7.73 15.25 -18.72
CA ARG A 175 -8.98 15.94 -18.36
C ARG A 175 -10.18 15.27 -19.02
N GLU A 176 -10.12 15.03 -20.32
CA GLU A 176 -11.18 14.32 -21.05
C GLU A 176 -11.37 12.89 -20.54
N LYS A 177 -10.25 12.20 -20.25
CA LYS A 177 -10.28 10.86 -19.67
C LYS A 177 -10.97 10.87 -18.30
N PHE A 178 -10.65 11.82 -17.43
CA PHE A 178 -11.30 11.99 -16.14
C PHE A 178 -12.82 12.19 -16.29
N GLU A 179 -13.26 13.12 -17.14
CA GLU A 179 -14.69 13.38 -17.38
C GLU A 179 -15.43 12.16 -17.93
N ARG A 180 -14.76 11.35 -18.76
CA ARG A 180 -15.34 10.10 -19.26
C ARG A 180 -15.57 9.09 -18.13
N TYR A 181 -14.58 8.87 -17.26
CA TYR A 181 -14.76 7.95 -16.12
C TYR A 181 -15.79 8.48 -15.12
N LYS A 182 -15.82 9.79 -14.86
CA LYS A 182 -16.85 10.43 -14.04
C LYS A 182 -18.26 10.13 -14.55
N LYS A 183 -18.48 10.26 -15.87
CA LYS A 183 -19.77 9.93 -16.51
C LYS A 183 -20.15 8.45 -16.37
N ILE A 184 -19.18 7.54 -16.47
CA ILE A 184 -19.41 6.09 -16.27
C ILE A 184 -19.90 5.84 -14.84
N LEU A 185 -19.23 6.42 -13.85
CA LEU A 185 -19.60 6.29 -12.44
C LEU A 185 -20.98 6.91 -12.13
N ILE A 186 -21.31 8.10 -12.68
CA ILE A 186 -22.63 8.73 -12.55
C ILE A 186 -23.75 7.81 -13.06
N LYS A 187 -23.53 7.21 -14.24
CA LYS A 187 -24.52 6.32 -14.87
C LYS A 187 -24.62 4.95 -14.21
N ARG A 188 -23.62 4.56 -13.41
CA ARG A 188 -23.50 3.25 -12.76
C ARG A 188 -23.51 2.08 -13.78
N GLU A 189 -23.02 2.32 -14.99
CA GLU A 189 -22.95 1.31 -16.05
C GLU A 189 -21.67 0.48 -15.92
N ASN A 190 -21.79 -0.85 -15.85
CA ASN A 190 -20.67 -1.82 -15.82
C ASN A 190 -19.60 -1.52 -14.75
N ILE A 191 -20.02 -1.09 -13.56
CA ILE A 191 -19.11 -0.73 -12.47
C ILE A 191 -18.33 -1.96 -12.01
N THR A 192 -17.02 -1.80 -11.94
CA THR A 192 -16.08 -2.82 -11.43
C THR A 192 -15.05 -2.16 -10.53
N PRO A 193 -14.37 -2.91 -9.64
CA PRO A 193 -13.26 -2.39 -8.85
C PRO A 193 -12.18 -1.74 -9.70
N TYR A 194 -11.95 -2.28 -10.90
CA TYR A 194 -11.05 -1.70 -11.89
C TYR A 194 -11.45 -0.27 -12.29
N ILE A 195 -12.72 -0.05 -12.66
CA ILE A 195 -13.18 1.27 -13.12
C ILE A 195 -13.10 2.31 -11.99
N VAL A 196 -13.54 1.96 -10.78
CA VAL A 196 -13.52 2.88 -9.65
C VAL A 196 -12.09 3.20 -9.23
N SER A 197 -11.20 2.20 -9.12
CA SER A 197 -9.78 2.43 -8.82
C SER A 197 -9.06 3.21 -9.92
N LYS A 198 -9.45 3.05 -11.20
CA LYS A 198 -8.93 3.88 -12.30
C LYS A 198 -9.37 5.33 -12.18
N PHE A 199 -10.61 5.58 -11.77
CA PHE A 199 -11.08 6.93 -11.49
C PHE A 199 -10.29 7.57 -10.34
N ILE A 200 -10.09 6.85 -9.23
CA ILE A 200 -9.26 7.31 -8.10
C ILE A 200 -7.82 7.61 -8.55
N SER A 201 -7.22 6.73 -9.35
CA SER A 201 -5.89 6.95 -9.94
C SER A 201 -5.82 8.25 -10.76
N LEU A 202 -6.86 8.54 -11.56
CA LEU A 202 -6.93 9.78 -12.34
C LEU A 202 -7.04 11.01 -11.42
N CYS A 203 -7.85 10.94 -10.35
CA CYS A 203 -7.93 12.03 -9.36
C CYS A 203 -6.56 12.33 -8.77
N LEU A 204 -5.86 11.29 -8.28
CA LEU A 204 -4.52 11.43 -7.69
C LEU A 204 -3.48 11.97 -8.68
N LEU A 205 -3.52 11.54 -9.95
CA LEU A 205 -2.61 12.04 -10.98
C LEU A 205 -2.87 13.53 -11.26
N LEU A 206 -4.13 13.91 -11.50
CA LEU A 206 -4.48 15.27 -11.87
C LEU A 206 -4.32 16.26 -10.70
N GLN A 207 -4.53 15.80 -9.47
CA GLN A 207 -4.29 16.61 -8.26
C GLN A 207 -2.80 16.80 -7.95
N SER A 208 -1.92 15.89 -8.41
CA SER A 208 -0.48 15.96 -8.12
C SER A 208 0.25 17.17 -8.70
N LEU A 209 -0.38 17.92 -9.60
CA LEU A 209 0.12 19.20 -10.12
C LEU A 209 -0.87 20.35 -9.89
N GLU A 210 -1.85 20.18 -8.99
CA GLU A 210 -2.90 21.17 -8.68
C GLU A 210 -3.73 21.62 -9.90
N LEU A 211 -3.80 20.79 -10.96
CA LEU A 211 -4.22 21.26 -12.28
C LEU A 211 -5.74 21.34 -12.46
N ILE A 212 -6.52 20.42 -11.87
CA ILE A 212 -7.90 20.14 -12.36
C ILE A 212 -8.91 19.72 -11.30
N VAL A 213 -8.50 18.93 -10.31
CA VAL A 213 -9.41 18.27 -9.36
C VAL A 213 -8.93 18.50 -7.95
N ASP A 214 -9.91 18.75 -7.08
CA ASP A 214 -9.70 18.98 -5.66
C ASP A 214 -10.54 17.96 -4.89
N TYR A 215 -9.94 16.79 -4.63
CA TYR A 215 -10.51 15.77 -3.76
C TYR A 215 -9.69 15.73 -2.47
N ASP A 216 -10.34 15.45 -1.34
CA ASP A 216 -9.60 15.09 -0.14
C ASP A 216 -8.81 13.79 -0.39
N ILE A 217 -7.48 13.86 -0.26
CA ILE A 217 -6.59 12.72 -0.43
C ILE A 217 -6.96 11.60 0.54
N LYS A 218 -7.41 11.95 1.76
CA LYS A 218 -7.86 10.97 2.75
C LYS A 218 -9.09 10.22 2.24
N LEU A 219 -10.06 10.94 1.68
CA LEU A 219 -11.25 10.33 1.07
C LEU A 219 -10.89 9.40 -0.09
N LEU A 220 -10.04 9.83 -1.02
CA LEU A 220 -9.60 8.99 -2.15
C LEU A 220 -8.93 7.71 -1.68
N TYR A 221 -8.10 7.81 -0.65
CA TYR A 221 -7.43 6.66 -0.04
C TYR A 221 -8.42 5.73 0.67
N GLU A 222 -9.38 6.24 1.44
CA GLU A 222 -10.43 5.43 2.07
C GLU A 222 -11.27 4.69 1.03
N CYS A 223 -11.67 5.38 -0.05
CA CYS A 223 -12.35 4.78 -1.19
C CYS A 223 -11.49 3.70 -1.85
N LEU A 224 -10.20 3.94 -2.08
CA LEU A 224 -9.31 2.93 -2.65
C LEU A 224 -9.23 1.68 -1.78
N MET A 225 -9.24 1.84 -0.45
CA MET A 225 -9.23 0.72 0.50
C MET A 225 -10.53 -0.08 0.46
N ALA A 226 -11.67 0.60 0.45
CA ALA A 226 -12.99 -0.03 0.28
C ALA A 226 -13.04 -0.85 -1.03
N ILE A 227 -12.60 -0.28 -2.14
CA ILE A 227 -12.55 -0.95 -3.44
C ILE A 227 -11.58 -2.12 -3.45
N ARG A 228 -10.42 -2.01 -2.80
CA ARG A 228 -9.50 -3.14 -2.64
C ARG A 228 -10.14 -4.27 -1.86
N SER A 229 -10.84 -3.98 -0.77
CA SER A 229 -11.51 -5.01 0.03
C SER A 229 -12.63 -5.68 -0.77
N SER A 230 -13.36 -4.92 -1.59
CA SER A 230 -14.47 -5.45 -2.40
C SER A 230 -14.04 -6.50 -3.43
N THR A 231 -12.75 -6.60 -3.79
CA THR A 231 -12.25 -7.64 -4.71
C THR A 231 -12.20 -9.03 -4.08
N PHE A 232 -12.36 -9.13 -2.76
CA PHE A 232 -12.36 -10.39 -2.01
C PHE A 232 -13.75 -10.79 -1.49
N LEU A 233 -14.77 -9.97 -1.74
CA LEU A 233 -16.15 -10.19 -1.31
C LEU A 233 -16.94 -11.01 -2.34
N THR A 234 -18.13 -11.46 -1.95
CA THR A 234 -19.10 -11.99 -2.91
C THR A 234 -19.56 -10.90 -3.89
N GLU A 235 -20.14 -11.30 -5.03
CA GLU A 235 -20.58 -10.34 -6.05
C GLU A 235 -21.62 -9.33 -5.52
N GLU A 236 -22.56 -9.78 -4.69
CA GLU A 236 -23.58 -8.92 -4.09
C GLU A 236 -22.98 -7.88 -3.13
N GLU A 237 -22.14 -8.33 -2.19
CA GLU A 237 -21.43 -7.46 -1.24
C GLU A 237 -20.47 -6.49 -1.96
N SER A 238 -19.77 -6.96 -3.00
CA SER A 238 -18.87 -6.13 -3.80
C SER A 238 -19.62 -5.02 -4.51
N ASN A 239 -20.80 -5.32 -5.07
CA ASN A 239 -21.66 -4.33 -5.73
C ASN A 239 -22.18 -3.28 -4.75
N GLU A 240 -22.58 -3.68 -3.54
CA GLU A 240 -22.99 -2.75 -2.49
C GLU A 240 -21.83 -1.81 -2.10
N GLU A 241 -20.64 -2.36 -1.87
CA GLU A 241 -19.46 -1.57 -1.51
C GLU A 241 -19.05 -0.60 -2.63
N LEU A 242 -19.10 -1.04 -3.90
CA LEU A 242 -18.84 -0.20 -5.07
C LEU A 242 -19.82 0.98 -5.14
N LEU A 243 -21.11 0.75 -4.88
CA LEU A 243 -22.13 1.81 -4.87
C LEU A 243 -21.89 2.81 -3.74
N ASN A 244 -21.56 2.33 -2.53
CA ASN A 244 -21.23 3.16 -1.38
C ASN A 244 -20.01 4.05 -1.65
N VAL A 245 -18.98 3.51 -2.31
CA VAL A 245 -17.81 4.30 -2.72
C VAL A 245 -18.16 5.33 -3.78
N ILE A 246 -18.97 4.97 -4.79
CA ILE A 246 -19.37 5.92 -5.84
C ILE A 246 -20.13 7.10 -5.25
N LEU A 247 -21.05 6.87 -4.32
CA LEU A 247 -21.80 7.92 -3.62
C LEU A 247 -20.91 8.92 -2.86
N LYS A 248 -19.72 8.49 -2.43
CA LYS A 248 -18.74 9.36 -1.77
C LYS A 248 -17.90 10.16 -2.76
N LEU A 249 -17.67 9.61 -3.97
CA LEU A 249 -16.80 10.20 -4.99
C LEU A 249 -17.52 11.19 -5.92
N ILE A 250 -18.85 11.07 -6.05
CA ILE A 250 -19.69 11.84 -6.99
C ILE A 250 -21.00 12.22 -6.33
#